data_AF-A0A1I1X8D6-F1
#
_entry.id   AF-A0A1I1X8D6-F1
#
_cell.length_a   1.000
_cell.length_b   1.000
_cell.length_c   1.000
_cell.angle_alpha   90.00
_cell.angle_beta   90.00
_cell.angle_gamma   90.00
#
_symmetry.space_group_name_H-M   'P 1'
#
loop_
_entity.id
_entity.type
_entity.pdbx_description
1 polymer ?
#
loop_
_entity_poly.entity_id
_entity_poly.type
_entity_poly.pdbx_seq_one_letter_code
_entity_poly.pdbx_strand_id
1 'polypeptide(L)'
;MKNETPSVTSTYFIELIKGYLQGHKTRKEILEETAEVLEFDSYLLIEEGIDITYLLIEAARDMNETFYLDIVSNINHSTDTVPTRAGLIHQLDAFVKGEISRQDLLEWATWYNIDDDQLSAGIFDDFTVEFFCLDFLPTYNEEITGRHFRQILQLFKMNIQQPLKEKMAIILLLDKEKQSFLFYLRNYLENQQLTETLDLYLMKKFGMDHQSFPYMQELQAISGQPEKLEALLEKALLIH
;
A
#
# COMPACT_ATOMS: atom_id res chain seq x y z
N MET A 1 -19.52 30.61 29.39
CA MET A 1 -18.15 30.28 28.95
C MET A 1 -18.19 30.23 27.44
N LYS A 2 -17.39 31.06 26.75
CA LYS A 2 -17.30 31.01 25.29
C LYS A 2 -16.50 29.75 24.95
N ASN A 3 -17.09 28.83 24.21
CA ASN A 3 -16.32 27.79 23.52
C ASN A 3 -15.50 28.53 22.47
N GLU A 4 -14.25 28.82 22.78
CA GLU A 4 -13.29 29.28 21.79
C GLU A 4 -13.03 28.07 20.88
N THR A 5 -13.64 28.08 19.70
CA THR A 5 -13.26 27.20 18.60
C THR A 5 -11.75 27.36 18.38
N PRO A 6 -10.98 26.27 18.22
CA PRO A 6 -9.56 26.36 17.93
C PRO A 6 -9.34 27.32 16.75
N SER A 7 -8.36 28.22 16.85
CA SER A 7 -8.04 29.10 15.71
C SER A 7 -7.52 28.23 14.57
N VAL A 8 -8.32 28.08 13.52
CA VAL A 8 -7.92 27.36 12.31
C VAL A 8 -6.81 28.14 11.61
N THR A 9 -5.71 27.47 11.29
CA THR A 9 -4.53 28.05 10.62
C THR A 9 -4.13 27.21 9.42
N SER A 10 -3.22 27.71 8.58
CA SER A 10 -2.61 26.91 7.51
C SER A 10 -1.91 25.65 8.05
N THR A 11 -1.31 25.72 9.25
CA THR A 11 -0.70 24.55 9.91
C THR A 11 -1.70 23.43 10.15
N TYR A 12 -2.93 23.75 10.57
CA TYR A 12 -3.99 22.76 10.78
C TYR A 12 -4.29 21.97 9.50
N PHE A 13 -4.46 22.67 8.36
CA PHE A 13 -4.68 22.02 7.08
C PHE A 13 -3.48 21.20 6.60
N ILE A 14 -2.26 21.72 6.79
CA ILE A 14 -1.02 20.99 6.45
C ILE A 14 -0.93 19.69 7.25
N GLU A 15 -1.23 19.71 8.55
CA GLU A 15 -1.21 18.53 9.41
C GLU A 15 -2.29 17.51 9.02
N LEU A 16 -3.50 17.96 8.68
CA LEU A 16 -4.56 17.08 8.17
C LEU A 16 -4.16 16.41 6.86
N ILE A 17 -3.61 17.18 5.90
CA ILE A 17 -3.16 16.66 4.61
C ILE A 17 -2.01 15.67 4.82
N LYS A 18 -0.97 16.00 5.58
CA LYS A 18 0.14 15.07 5.87
C LYS A 18 -0.36 13.82 6.59
N GLY A 19 -1.24 13.98 7.56
CA GLY A 19 -1.87 12.86 8.28
C GLY A 19 -2.62 11.93 7.33
N TYR A 20 -3.37 12.48 6.37
CA TYR A 20 -4.01 11.69 5.32
C TYR A 20 -3.00 10.95 4.46
N LEU A 21 -2.06 11.67 3.85
CA LEU A 21 -1.13 11.14 2.86
C LEU A 21 -0.21 10.06 3.45
N GLN A 22 0.23 10.23 4.70
CA GLN A 22 1.00 9.21 5.43
C GLN A 22 0.18 7.99 5.85
N GLY A 23 -1.15 8.09 5.81
CA GLY A 23 -2.11 7.08 6.22
C GLY A 23 -2.47 7.09 7.71
N HIS A 24 -2.05 8.11 8.46
CA HIS A 24 -2.41 8.29 9.87
C HIS A 24 -3.86 8.75 10.08
N LYS A 25 -4.51 9.23 9.02
CA LYS A 25 -5.93 9.56 8.99
C LYS A 25 -6.58 9.01 7.73
N THR A 26 -7.78 8.48 7.88
CA THR A 26 -8.67 8.11 6.78
C THR A 26 -9.46 9.34 6.31
N ARG A 27 -10.04 9.26 5.11
CA ARG A 27 -11.03 10.25 4.63
C ARG A 27 -12.13 10.48 5.67
N LYS A 28 -12.68 9.38 6.21
CA LYS A 28 -13.76 9.42 7.20
C LYS A 28 -13.34 10.17 8.47
N GLU A 29 -12.19 9.85 9.04
CA GLU A 29 -11.70 10.51 10.26
C GLU A 29 -11.49 12.01 10.04
N ILE A 30 -10.99 12.42 8.87
CA ILE A 30 -10.83 13.84 8.53
C ILE A 30 -12.19 14.54 8.48
N LEU A 31 -13.16 13.95 7.80
CA LEU A 31 -14.51 14.51 7.71
C LEU A 31 -15.18 14.61 9.09
N GLU A 32 -14.99 13.62 9.94
CA GLU A 32 -15.50 13.63 11.32
C GLU A 32 -14.82 14.71 12.18
N GLU A 33 -13.49 14.86 12.08
CA GLU A 33 -12.72 15.85 12.84
C GLU A 33 -13.02 17.29 12.42
N THR A 34 -13.32 17.49 11.14
CA THR A 34 -13.54 18.82 10.56
C THR A 34 -14.99 19.25 10.52
N ALA A 35 -15.95 18.38 10.85
CA ALA A 35 -17.39 18.62 10.70
C ALA A 35 -17.92 19.86 11.44
N GLU A 36 -17.31 20.27 12.56
CA GLU A 36 -17.73 21.45 13.33
C GLU A 36 -17.04 22.75 12.89
N VAL A 37 -16.03 22.64 12.04
CA VAL A 37 -15.07 23.72 11.76
C VAL A 37 -15.07 24.09 10.28
N LEU A 38 -15.27 23.12 9.39
CA LEU A 38 -15.29 23.28 7.95
C LEU A 38 -16.68 22.95 7.40
N GLU A 39 -17.21 23.83 6.57
CA GLU A 39 -18.41 23.56 5.78
C GLU A 39 -17.96 23.07 4.40
N PHE A 40 -17.98 21.76 4.19
CA PHE A 40 -17.81 21.21 2.84
C PHE A 40 -19.15 21.27 2.10
N ASP A 41 -19.11 21.63 0.81
CA ASP A 41 -20.30 21.50 -0.03
C ASP A 41 -20.74 20.04 -0.05
N SER A 42 -21.96 19.79 0.44
CA SER A 42 -22.58 18.46 0.46
C SER A 42 -22.53 17.76 -0.89
N TYR A 43 -22.52 18.51 -2.00
CA TYR A 43 -22.37 17.95 -3.33
C TYR A 43 -20.98 17.32 -3.54
N LEU A 44 -19.92 17.99 -3.08
CA LEU A 44 -18.54 17.49 -3.19
C LEU A 44 -18.25 16.32 -2.24
N LEU A 45 -19.02 16.19 -1.15
CA LEU A 45 -18.93 15.03 -0.25
C LEU A 45 -19.58 13.77 -0.83
N ILE A 46 -20.52 13.92 -1.78
CA ILE A 46 -21.30 12.83 -2.39
C ILE A 46 -20.67 12.38 -3.72
N GLU A 47 -19.89 13.24 -4.37
CA GLU A 47 -19.19 12.90 -5.61
C GLU A 47 -18.05 11.92 -5.33
N GLU A 48 -18.25 10.65 -5.75
CA GLU A 48 -17.18 9.64 -5.75
C GLU A 48 -16.00 10.14 -6.59
N GLY A 49 -14.78 10.04 -6.06
CA GLY A 49 -13.57 10.43 -6.77
C GLY A 49 -12.99 11.80 -6.42
N ILE A 50 -13.62 12.61 -5.57
CA ILE A 50 -13.01 13.87 -5.12
C ILE A 50 -11.99 13.60 -4.02
N ASP A 51 -10.73 13.89 -4.29
CA ASP A 51 -9.62 13.79 -3.33
C ASP A 51 -9.88 14.67 -2.09
N ILE A 52 -9.76 14.08 -0.90
CA ILE A 52 -9.90 14.81 0.38
C ILE A 52 -8.83 15.89 0.55
N THR A 53 -7.65 15.74 -0.04
CA THR A 53 -6.63 16.80 0.00
C THR A 53 -7.09 18.03 -0.78
N TYR A 54 -7.74 17.84 -1.93
CA TYR A 54 -8.34 18.92 -2.70
C TYR A 54 -9.43 19.64 -1.88
N LEU A 55 -10.31 18.89 -1.21
CA LEU A 55 -11.34 19.46 -0.33
C LEU A 55 -10.73 20.31 0.79
N LEU A 56 -9.67 19.83 1.43
CA LEU A 56 -8.96 20.56 2.48
C LEU A 56 -8.28 21.84 1.94
N ILE A 57 -7.72 21.78 0.73
CA ILE A 57 -7.07 22.93 0.08
C ILE A 57 -8.09 24.01 -0.28
N GLU A 58 -9.23 23.65 -0.87
CA GLU A 58 -10.28 24.63 -1.21
C GLU A 58 -10.91 25.22 0.07
N ALA A 59 -11.18 24.40 1.09
CA ALA A 59 -11.66 24.91 2.38
C ALA A 59 -10.66 25.88 3.02
N ALA A 60 -9.36 25.58 2.96
CA ALA A 60 -8.32 26.48 3.45
C ALA A 60 -8.30 27.81 2.68
N ARG A 61 -8.45 27.74 1.34
CA ARG A 61 -8.48 28.91 0.46
C ARG A 61 -9.69 29.80 0.73
N ASP A 62 -10.86 29.22 0.91
CA ASP A 62 -12.10 29.95 1.21
C ASP A 62 -12.02 30.66 2.57
N MET A 63 -11.34 30.05 3.54
CA MET A 63 -11.07 30.69 4.83
C MET A 63 -10.06 31.83 4.72
N ASN A 64 -8.95 31.60 4.00
CA ASN A 64 -7.93 32.61 3.72
C ASN A 64 -7.05 32.19 2.53
N GLU A 65 -7.05 33.00 1.48
CA GLU A 65 -6.26 32.75 0.27
C GLU A 65 -4.75 32.54 0.55
N THR A 66 -4.19 33.14 1.62
CA THR A 66 -2.79 32.91 1.98
C THR A 66 -2.52 31.49 2.47
N PHE A 67 -3.51 30.78 3.01
CA PHE A 67 -3.34 29.40 3.45
C PHE A 67 -3.04 28.46 2.28
N TYR A 68 -3.60 28.72 1.10
CA TYR A 68 -3.28 27.95 -0.11
C TYR A 68 -1.78 28.00 -0.41
N LEU A 69 -1.19 29.20 -0.38
CA LEU A 69 0.24 29.40 -0.65
C LEU A 69 1.11 28.68 0.39
N ASP A 70 0.71 28.72 1.67
CA ASP A 70 1.39 28.00 2.74
C ASP A 70 1.33 26.49 2.53
N ILE A 71 0.16 25.95 2.18
CA ILE A 71 -0.03 24.52 1.94
C ILE A 71 0.83 24.04 0.77
N VAL A 72 0.76 24.71 -0.38
CA VAL A 72 1.55 24.35 -1.57
C VAL A 72 3.05 24.42 -1.28
N SER A 73 3.49 25.36 -0.44
CA SER A 73 4.91 25.47 -0.07
C SER A 73 5.38 24.36 0.90
N ASN A 74 4.46 23.73 1.64
CA ASN A 74 4.77 22.76 2.70
C ASN A 74 4.37 21.31 2.39
N ILE A 75 3.52 21.10 1.39
CA ILE A 75 3.16 19.79 0.84
C ILE A 75 3.95 19.62 -0.46
N ASN A 76 5.17 19.10 -0.34
CA ASN A 76 5.97 18.66 -1.47
C ASN A 76 6.11 17.13 -1.41
N HIS A 77 6.46 16.50 -2.53
CA HIS A 77 6.86 15.09 -2.59
C HIS A 77 8.10 14.86 -1.72
N SER A 78 7.85 14.50 -0.46
CA SER A 78 8.81 14.51 0.65
C SER A 78 8.47 13.37 1.62
N THR A 79 9.44 12.93 2.41
CA THR A 79 9.28 11.81 3.36
C THR A 79 8.11 11.97 4.34
N ASP A 80 7.68 13.21 4.60
CA ASP A 80 6.55 13.51 5.47
C ASP A 80 5.17 13.49 4.78
N THR A 81 5.12 13.12 3.50
CA THR A 81 3.88 12.97 2.72
C THR A 81 3.69 11.54 2.19
N VAL A 82 4.69 10.66 2.26
CA VAL A 82 4.58 9.31 1.68
C VAL A 82 3.84 8.34 2.60
N PRO A 83 3.09 7.36 2.06
CA PRO A 83 2.50 6.29 2.86
C PRO A 83 3.54 5.58 3.72
N THR A 84 3.23 5.42 5.01
CA THR A 84 4.09 4.69 5.95
C THR A 84 3.54 3.28 6.19
N ARG A 85 4.34 2.37 6.74
CA ARG A 85 3.82 1.05 7.17
C ARG A 85 2.71 1.20 8.21
N ALA A 86 2.87 2.09 9.18
CA ALA A 86 1.85 2.33 10.20
C ALA A 86 0.55 2.86 9.57
N GLY A 87 0.67 3.79 8.62
CA GLY A 87 -0.48 4.32 7.89
C GLY A 87 -1.16 3.31 6.98
N LEU A 88 -0.39 2.47 6.26
CA LEU A 88 -0.97 1.39 5.48
C LEU A 88 -1.73 0.38 6.37
N ILE A 89 -1.18 0.04 7.54
CA ILE A 89 -1.88 -0.80 8.52
C ILE A 89 -3.18 -0.14 8.96
N HIS A 90 -3.15 1.17 9.27
CA HIS A 90 -4.33 1.94 9.68
C HIS A 90 -5.43 1.92 8.62
N GLN A 91 -5.09 2.25 7.37
CA GLN A 91 -6.00 2.28 6.24
C GLN A 91 -6.59 0.89 5.94
N LEU A 92 -5.76 -0.16 5.94
CA LEU A 92 -6.23 -1.53 5.76
C LEU A 92 -7.14 -1.99 6.90
N ASP A 93 -6.87 -1.60 8.14
CA ASP A 93 -7.70 -1.93 9.31
C ASP A 93 -9.08 -1.26 9.21
N ALA A 94 -9.11 0.04 8.85
CA ALA A 94 -10.34 0.77 8.59
C ALA A 94 -11.16 0.15 7.44
N PHE A 95 -10.48 -0.22 6.34
CA PHE A 95 -11.13 -0.89 5.21
C PHE A 95 -11.73 -2.25 5.62
N VAL A 96 -10.97 -3.08 6.35
CA VAL A 96 -11.43 -4.40 6.81
C VAL A 96 -12.63 -4.30 7.75
N LYS A 97 -12.75 -3.21 8.51
CA LYS A 97 -13.92 -2.90 9.37
C LYS A 97 -15.10 -2.29 8.60
N GLY A 98 -14.91 -1.90 7.34
CA GLY A 98 -15.92 -1.20 6.54
C GLY A 98 -16.08 0.28 6.91
N GLU A 99 -15.07 0.88 7.53
CA GLU A 99 -15.05 2.30 7.88
C GLU A 99 -14.71 3.18 6.66
N ILE A 100 -13.95 2.64 5.70
CA ILE A 100 -13.69 3.25 4.39
C ILE A 100 -14.03 2.27 3.28
N SER A 101 -14.31 2.80 2.09
CA SER A 101 -14.57 2.00 0.90
C SER A 101 -13.27 1.48 0.26
N ARG A 102 -13.40 0.54 -0.69
CA ARG A 102 -12.26 0.09 -1.51
C ARG A 102 -11.70 1.24 -2.35
N GLN A 103 -12.58 2.10 -2.85
CA GLN A 103 -12.20 3.24 -3.66
C GLN A 103 -11.39 4.24 -2.84
N ASP A 104 -11.80 4.54 -1.60
CA ASP A 104 -11.02 5.40 -0.68
C ASP A 104 -9.60 4.85 -0.44
N LEU A 105 -9.49 3.53 -0.23
CA LEU A 105 -8.20 2.87 -0.02
C LEU A 105 -7.32 2.96 -1.27
N LEU A 106 -7.90 2.75 -2.46
CA LEU A 106 -7.19 2.84 -3.74
C LEU A 106 -6.71 4.27 -3.98
N GLU A 107 -7.59 5.26 -3.87
CA GLU A 107 -7.25 6.68 -4.04
C GLU A 107 -6.14 7.12 -3.09
N TRP A 108 -6.25 6.74 -1.81
CA TRP A 108 -5.18 7.00 -0.85
C TRP A 108 -3.88 6.32 -1.22
N ALA A 109 -3.89 5.05 -1.63
CA ALA A 109 -2.66 4.34 -1.97
C ALA A 109 -1.98 4.87 -3.24
N THR A 110 -2.76 5.41 -4.18
CA THR A 110 -2.28 5.87 -5.50
C THR A 110 -2.25 7.39 -5.64
N TRP A 111 -2.34 8.14 -4.55
CA TRP A 111 -2.25 9.61 -4.62
C TRP A 111 -0.91 10.06 -5.22
N TYR A 112 0.14 9.25 -4.99
CA TYR A 112 1.50 9.52 -5.44
C TYR A 112 1.62 9.20 -6.93
N ASN A 113 1.29 10.18 -7.77
CA ASN A 113 1.47 10.09 -9.21
C ASN A 113 2.89 10.52 -9.56
N ILE A 114 3.77 9.56 -9.80
CA ILE A 114 5.10 9.83 -10.36
C ILE A 114 4.92 9.76 -11.87
N ASP A 115 5.29 10.83 -12.58
CA ASP A 115 5.36 10.78 -14.04
C ASP A 115 6.22 9.56 -14.46
N ASP A 116 5.83 8.86 -15.53
CA ASP A 116 6.47 7.61 -16.00
C ASP A 116 8.00 7.70 -16.18
N ASP A 117 8.58 8.90 -16.22
CA ASP A 117 10.00 9.20 -16.36
C ASP A 117 10.76 9.44 -15.05
N GLN A 118 10.07 9.45 -13.90
CA GLN A 118 10.66 9.62 -12.58
C GLN A 118 10.67 8.29 -11.80
N LEU A 119 11.79 7.99 -11.15
CA LEU A 119 11.90 6.81 -10.30
C LEU A 119 11.30 7.11 -8.92
N SER A 120 10.38 6.26 -8.45
CA SER A 120 9.93 6.20 -7.05
C SER A 120 11.04 5.82 -6.07
N ALA A 121 12.13 5.27 -6.60
CA ALA A 121 13.20 4.66 -5.82
C ALA A 121 13.78 5.63 -4.77
N GLY A 122 13.60 5.29 -3.50
CA GLY A 122 14.14 6.02 -2.36
C GLY A 122 13.23 7.10 -1.78
N ILE A 123 11.99 7.21 -2.25
CA ILE A 123 10.97 8.12 -1.68
C ILE A 123 10.24 7.46 -0.50
N PHE A 124 9.89 6.19 -0.63
CA PHE A 124 9.27 5.42 0.44
C PHE A 124 10.35 4.85 1.37
N ASP A 125 10.13 4.97 2.68
CA ASP A 125 11.00 4.36 3.68
C ASP A 125 10.86 2.83 3.74
N ASP A 126 9.75 2.29 3.21
CA ASP A 126 9.41 0.87 3.24
C ASP A 126 9.07 0.33 1.85
N PHE A 127 9.98 -0.49 1.31
CA PHE A 127 9.84 -1.12 -0.01
C PHE A 127 8.55 -1.95 -0.16
N THR A 128 8.08 -2.63 0.89
CA THR A 128 6.87 -3.45 0.78
C THR A 128 5.64 -2.55 0.73
N VAL A 129 5.65 -1.42 1.43
CA VAL A 129 4.58 -0.40 1.34
C VAL A 129 4.56 0.21 -0.06
N GLU A 130 5.72 0.60 -0.59
CA GLU A 130 5.87 1.09 -1.96
C GLU A 130 5.29 0.10 -2.98
N PHE A 131 5.75 -1.16 -2.93
CA PHE A 131 5.26 -2.23 -3.79
C PHE A 131 3.74 -2.43 -3.66
N PHE A 132 3.20 -2.41 -2.44
CA PHE A 132 1.76 -2.58 -2.24
C PHE A 132 0.96 -1.44 -2.89
N CYS A 133 1.37 -0.20 -2.63
CA CYS A 133 0.65 1.00 -3.07
C CYS A 133 0.78 1.26 -4.56
N LEU A 134 1.99 1.12 -5.13
CA LEU A 134 2.27 1.53 -6.50
C LEU A 134 2.11 0.40 -7.51
N ASP A 135 2.40 -0.85 -7.14
CA ASP A 135 2.37 -1.98 -8.07
C ASP A 135 1.16 -2.89 -7.83
N PHE A 136 1.02 -3.40 -6.60
CA PHE A 136 0.11 -4.52 -6.33
C PHE A 136 -1.36 -4.09 -6.29
N LEU A 137 -1.71 -3.12 -5.45
CA LEU A 137 -3.09 -2.70 -5.29
C LEU A 137 -3.69 -2.17 -6.60
N PRO A 138 -3.02 -1.30 -7.38
CA PRO A 138 -3.58 -0.78 -8.63
C PRO A 138 -3.77 -1.88 -9.68
N THR A 139 -2.82 -2.80 -9.78
CA THR A 139 -2.87 -3.89 -10.77
C THR A 139 -3.94 -4.92 -10.44
N TYR A 140 -4.12 -5.25 -9.15
CA TYR A 140 -4.94 -6.39 -8.72
C TYR A 140 -6.20 -6.00 -7.94
N ASN A 141 -6.57 -4.71 -7.90
CA ASN A 141 -7.72 -4.19 -7.14
C ASN A 141 -9.02 -4.99 -7.37
N GLU A 142 -9.27 -5.38 -8.63
CA GLU A 142 -10.47 -6.13 -9.01
C GLU A 142 -10.39 -7.63 -8.64
N GLU A 143 -9.17 -8.19 -8.57
CA GLU A 143 -8.94 -9.60 -8.27
C GLU A 143 -8.89 -9.88 -6.76
N ILE A 144 -8.48 -8.90 -5.95
CA ILE A 144 -8.36 -9.07 -4.50
C ILE A 144 -9.71 -9.07 -3.78
N THR A 145 -9.89 -10.03 -2.88
CA THR A 145 -11.12 -10.19 -2.09
C THR A 145 -10.93 -9.64 -0.68
N GLY A 146 -12.03 -9.47 0.08
CA GLY A 146 -11.94 -9.10 1.51
C GLY A 146 -11.13 -10.09 2.36
N ARG A 147 -11.00 -11.35 1.92
CA ARG A 147 -10.09 -12.31 2.55
C ARG A 147 -8.62 -11.93 2.32
N HIS A 148 -8.26 -11.57 1.08
CA HIS A 148 -6.90 -11.16 0.74
C HIS A 148 -6.50 -9.92 1.54
N PHE A 149 -7.35 -8.90 1.64
CA PHE A 149 -7.07 -7.71 2.45
C PHE A 149 -6.79 -8.02 3.92
N ARG A 150 -7.54 -8.96 4.52
CA ARG A 150 -7.27 -9.42 5.90
C ARG A 150 -5.90 -10.09 6.03
N GLN A 151 -5.50 -10.90 5.06
CA GLN A 151 -4.19 -11.54 5.05
C GLN A 151 -3.07 -10.52 4.84
N ILE A 152 -3.24 -9.57 3.93
CA ILE A 152 -2.29 -8.47 3.69
C ILE A 152 -2.10 -7.64 4.97
N LEU A 153 -3.20 -7.28 5.65
CA LEU A 153 -3.14 -6.58 6.94
C LEU A 153 -2.34 -7.37 7.98
N GLN A 154 -2.53 -8.69 8.07
CA GLN A 154 -1.75 -9.54 8.96
C GLN A 154 -0.26 -9.55 8.60
N LEU A 155 0.07 -9.66 7.30
CA LEU A 155 1.46 -9.61 6.81
C LEU A 155 2.15 -8.30 7.22
N PHE A 156 1.50 -7.16 7.00
CA PHE A 156 2.08 -5.87 7.40
C PHE A 156 2.24 -5.73 8.91
N LYS A 157 1.27 -6.22 9.71
CA LYS A 157 1.34 -6.24 11.18
C LYS A 157 2.45 -7.14 11.72
N MET A 158 2.80 -8.23 11.01
CA MET A 158 3.90 -9.11 11.42
C MET A 158 5.27 -8.44 11.31
N ASN A 159 5.44 -7.49 10.39
CA ASN A 159 6.68 -6.74 10.17
C ASN A 159 7.92 -7.63 10.22
N ILE A 160 8.03 -8.56 9.26
CA ILE A 160 9.09 -9.58 9.27
C ILE A 160 10.47 -9.01 8.89
N GLN A 161 10.55 -7.71 8.57
CA GLN A 161 11.78 -6.99 8.18
C GLN A 161 12.55 -7.64 7.03
N GLN A 162 11.85 -8.35 6.14
CA GLN A 162 12.41 -9.01 4.96
C GLN A 162 11.54 -8.66 3.75
N PRO A 163 11.81 -7.52 3.07
CA PRO A 163 10.89 -6.96 2.08
C PRO A 163 10.58 -7.91 0.91
N LEU A 164 11.59 -8.64 0.42
CA LEU A 164 11.39 -9.64 -0.64
C LEU A 164 10.50 -10.82 -0.21
N LYS A 165 10.56 -11.22 1.07
CA LYS A 165 9.65 -12.25 1.61
C LYS A 165 8.22 -11.72 1.69
N GLU A 166 8.03 -10.50 2.15
CA GLU A 166 6.69 -9.90 2.24
C GLU A 166 6.09 -9.69 0.85
N LYS A 167 6.85 -9.12 -0.10
CA LYS A 167 6.43 -8.97 -1.50
C LYS A 167 5.98 -10.30 -2.11
N MET A 168 6.79 -11.35 -1.92
CA MET A 168 6.43 -12.67 -2.41
C MET A 168 5.17 -13.22 -1.72
N ALA A 169 5.05 -13.09 -0.40
CA ALA A 169 3.87 -13.52 0.34
C ALA A 169 2.61 -12.82 -0.18
N ILE A 170 2.66 -11.51 -0.41
CA ILE A 170 1.56 -10.70 -0.97
C ILE A 170 1.16 -11.21 -2.36
N ILE A 171 2.12 -11.42 -3.27
CA ILE A 171 1.82 -11.92 -4.62
C ILE A 171 1.19 -13.31 -4.60
N LEU A 172 1.70 -14.19 -3.73
CA LEU A 172 1.21 -15.57 -3.63
C LEU A 172 -0.20 -15.68 -3.04
N LEU A 173 -0.76 -14.61 -2.46
CA LEU A 173 -2.19 -14.59 -2.09
C LEU A 173 -3.11 -14.75 -3.29
N LEU A 174 -2.65 -14.36 -4.49
CA LEU A 174 -3.39 -14.54 -5.72
C LEU A 174 -3.27 -15.99 -6.19
N ASP A 175 -4.38 -16.72 -6.20
CA ASP A 175 -4.41 -18.15 -6.58
C ASP A 175 -3.74 -18.40 -7.95
N LYS A 176 -3.99 -17.52 -8.92
CA LYS A 176 -3.38 -17.61 -10.27
C LYS A 176 -1.85 -17.51 -10.22
N GLU A 177 -1.31 -16.60 -9.41
CA GLU A 177 0.14 -16.42 -9.26
C GLU A 177 0.74 -17.58 -8.47
N LYS A 178 0.07 -18.04 -7.40
CA LYS A 178 0.48 -19.23 -6.64
C LYS A 178 0.55 -20.48 -7.52
N GLN A 179 -0.46 -20.74 -8.33
CA GLN A 179 -0.49 -21.89 -9.23
C GLN A 179 0.57 -21.77 -10.33
N SER A 180 0.74 -20.58 -10.91
CA SER A 180 1.77 -20.32 -11.91
C SER A 180 3.17 -20.55 -11.36
N PHE A 181 3.43 -20.11 -10.13
CA PHE A 181 4.71 -20.31 -9.47
C PHE A 181 4.95 -21.76 -9.08
N LEU A 182 3.93 -22.45 -8.56
CA LEU A 182 3.98 -23.88 -8.28
C LEU A 182 4.34 -24.68 -9.53
N PHE A 183 3.65 -24.44 -10.64
CA PHE A 183 3.92 -25.11 -11.92
C PHE A 183 5.36 -24.86 -12.39
N TYR A 184 5.81 -23.60 -12.31
CA TYR A 184 7.16 -23.23 -12.70
C TYR A 184 8.22 -23.95 -11.84
N LEU A 185 8.08 -23.93 -10.51
CA LEU A 185 9.02 -24.59 -9.61
C LEU A 185 9.04 -26.12 -9.77
N ARG A 186 7.89 -26.76 -10.05
CA ARG A 186 7.85 -28.20 -10.38
C ARG A 186 8.69 -28.50 -11.62
N ASN A 187 8.49 -27.73 -12.69
CA ASN A 187 9.23 -27.89 -13.93
C ASN A 187 10.74 -27.64 -13.72
N TYR A 188 11.11 -26.63 -12.95
CA TYR A 188 12.49 -26.34 -12.58
C TYR A 188 13.17 -27.53 -11.87
N LEU A 189 12.49 -28.14 -10.89
CA LEU A 189 12.99 -29.30 -10.14
C LEU A 189 13.06 -30.58 -10.97
N GLU A 190 12.05 -30.84 -11.81
CA GLU A 190 11.96 -32.07 -12.62
C GLU A 190 12.95 -32.08 -13.78
N ASN A 191 13.13 -30.94 -14.46
CA ASN A 191 13.95 -30.85 -15.67
C ASN A 191 15.36 -30.33 -15.42
N GLN A 192 15.76 -30.12 -14.15
CA GLN A 192 17.05 -29.54 -13.75
C GLN A 192 17.40 -28.31 -14.60
N GLN A 193 16.43 -27.39 -14.74
CA GLN A 193 16.64 -26.21 -15.57
C GLN A 193 17.81 -25.39 -15.03
N LEU A 194 18.51 -24.71 -15.94
CA LEU A 194 19.64 -23.83 -15.58
C LEU A 194 19.16 -22.77 -14.58
N THR A 195 19.96 -22.48 -13.56
CA THR A 195 19.69 -21.44 -12.55
C THR A 195 19.37 -20.09 -13.19
N GLU A 196 19.95 -19.77 -14.34
CA GLU A 196 19.65 -18.57 -15.12
C GLU A 196 18.17 -18.44 -15.49
N THR A 197 17.49 -19.56 -15.78
CA THR A 197 16.05 -19.53 -16.08
C THR A 197 15.21 -19.21 -14.84
N LEU A 198 15.63 -19.71 -13.67
CA LEU A 198 15.04 -19.37 -12.38
C LEU A 198 15.23 -17.89 -12.07
N ASP A 199 16.42 -17.36 -12.30
CA ASP A 199 16.71 -15.92 -12.14
C ASP A 199 15.80 -15.06 -13.01
N LEU A 200 15.65 -15.40 -14.30
CA LEU A 200 14.75 -14.68 -15.19
C LEU A 200 13.30 -14.69 -14.69
N TYR A 201 12.82 -15.83 -14.19
CA TYR A 201 11.47 -15.93 -13.65
C TYR A 201 11.31 -15.09 -12.37
N LEU A 202 12.22 -15.26 -11.40
CA LEU A 202 12.17 -14.57 -10.12
C LEU A 202 12.36 -13.06 -10.28
N MET A 203 13.23 -12.62 -11.19
CA MET A 203 13.41 -11.20 -11.50
C MET A 203 12.14 -10.62 -12.10
N LYS A 204 11.52 -11.34 -13.05
CA LYS A 204 10.27 -10.89 -13.67
C LYS A 204 9.10 -10.82 -12.69
N LYS A 205 8.98 -11.80 -11.78
CA LYS A 205 7.81 -11.93 -10.90
C LYS A 205 7.96 -11.20 -9.57
N PHE A 206 9.15 -11.22 -9.00
CA PHE A 206 9.41 -10.75 -7.65
C PHE A 206 10.49 -9.67 -7.59
N GLY A 207 11.24 -9.45 -8.68
CA GLY A 207 12.35 -8.49 -8.72
C GLY A 207 13.58 -8.98 -7.95
N MET A 208 13.80 -10.30 -7.89
CA MET A 208 14.93 -10.90 -7.17
C MET A 208 15.55 -12.04 -7.97
N ASP A 209 16.82 -12.35 -7.70
CA ASP A 209 17.52 -13.52 -8.23
C ASP A 209 17.45 -14.71 -7.26
N HIS A 210 18.02 -15.84 -7.64
CA HIS A 210 18.10 -17.03 -6.81
C HIS A 210 18.93 -16.84 -5.53
N GLN A 211 19.88 -15.89 -5.51
CA GLN A 211 20.69 -15.61 -4.32
C GLN A 211 19.85 -14.87 -3.26
N SER A 212 18.94 -14.02 -3.73
CA SER A 212 18.01 -13.26 -2.92
C SER A 212 16.72 -14.04 -2.64
N PHE A 213 16.50 -15.18 -3.31
CA PHE A 213 15.32 -16.01 -3.14
C PHE A 213 15.29 -16.63 -1.72
N PRO A 214 14.33 -16.26 -0.87
CA PRO A 214 14.45 -16.58 0.56
C PRO A 214 14.23 -18.05 0.92
N TYR A 215 13.79 -18.86 -0.04
CA TYR A 215 13.48 -20.28 0.12
C TYR A 215 14.33 -21.17 -0.79
N MET A 216 15.46 -20.65 -1.31
CA MET A 216 16.31 -21.40 -2.25
C MET A 216 16.91 -22.66 -1.61
N GLN A 217 17.33 -22.59 -0.35
CA GLN A 217 17.88 -23.74 0.36
C GLN A 217 16.82 -24.84 0.55
N GLU A 218 15.62 -24.47 0.98
CA GLU A 218 14.51 -25.41 1.09
C GLU A 218 14.09 -25.98 -0.27
N LEU A 219 14.08 -25.16 -1.34
CA LEU A 219 13.79 -25.61 -2.69
C LEU A 219 14.80 -26.66 -3.17
N GLN A 220 16.09 -26.45 -2.91
CA GLN A 220 17.14 -27.43 -3.25
C GLN A 220 17.01 -28.71 -2.42
N ALA A 221 16.64 -28.58 -1.13
CA ALA A 221 16.49 -29.73 -0.23
C ALA A 221 15.32 -30.65 -0.62
N ILE A 222 14.30 -30.14 -1.32
CA ILE A 222 13.17 -30.93 -1.83
C ILE A 222 13.37 -31.41 -3.28
N SER A 223 14.58 -31.27 -3.84
CA SER A 223 14.90 -31.81 -5.16
C SER A 223 14.62 -33.32 -5.22
N GLY A 224 13.72 -33.73 -6.11
CA GLY A 224 13.24 -35.11 -6.22
C GLY A 224 12.07 -35.50 -5.31
N GLN A 225 11.49 -34.53 -4.57
CA GLN A 225 10.31 -34.69 -3.71
C GLN A 225 9.25 -33.61 -4.04
N PRO A 226 8.68 -33.62 -5.26
CA PRO A 226 7.77 -32.57 -5.74
C PRO A 226 6.49 -32.42 -4.89
N GLU A 227 6.12 -33.45 -4.13
CA GLU A 227 5.00 -33.43 -3.18
C GLU A 227 5.23 -32.46 -2.00
N LYS A 228 6.48 -32.10 -1.70
CA LYS A 228 6.80 -31.15 -0.61
C LYS A 228 6.75 -29.69 -1.04
N LEU A 229 6.62 -29.43 -2.34
CA LEU A 229 6.64 -28.07 -2.88
C LEU A 229 5.43 -27.25 -2.44
N GLU A 230 4.26 -27.87 -2.32
CA GLU A 230 3.05 -27.19 -1.85
C GLU A 230 3.22 -26.69 -0.41
N ALA A 231 3.81 -27.52 0.47
CA ALA A 231 4.12 -27.12 1.85
C ALA A 231 5.14 -25.98 1.90
N LEU A 232 6.11 -25.94 0.99
CA LEU A 232 7.05 -24.82 0.87
C LEU A 232 6.33 -23.52 0.48
N LEU A 233 5.36 -23.58 -0.44
CA LEU A 233 4.57 -22.42 -0.82
C LEU A 233 3.60 -21.97 0.28
N GLU A 234 3.03 -22.88 1.06
CA GLU A 234 2.25 -22.50 2.25
C GLU A 234 3.13 -21.78 3.28
N LYS A 235 4.38 -22.21 3.47
CA LYS A 235 5.35 -21.47 4.30
C LYS A 235 5.64 -20.09 3.72
N ALA A 236 5.77 -19.98 2.39
CA ALA A 236 6.04 -18.73 1.69
C ALA A 236 4.90 -17.71 1.79
N LEU A 237 3.66 -18.16 2.04
CA LEU A 237 2.51 -17.29 2.26
C LEU A 237 2.54 -16.54 3.59
N LEU A 238 3.34 -17.01 4.57
CA LEU A 238 3.45 -16.40 5.90
C LEU A 238 2.10 -16.22 6.64
N ILE A 239 1.10 -17.03 6.29
CA ILE A 239 -0.21 -17.05 6.92
C ILE A 239 -0.24 -18.25 7.87
N HIS A 240 -0.47 -18.00 9.14
CA HIS A 240 -0.61 -19.00 10.20
C HIS A 240 -2.01 -18.94 10.80
#